data_AF-A0A8E2E4H4-F1
#
_entry.id   AF-A0A8E2E4H4-F1
#
_cell.length_a   1.000
_cell.length_b   1.000
_cell.length_c   1.000
_cell.angle_alpha   90.00
_cell.angle_beta   90.00
_cell.angle_gamma   90.00
#
_symmetry.space_group_name_H-M   'P 1'
#
loop_
_entity.id
_entity.type
_entity.pdbx_description
1 polymer ?
#
loop_
_entity_poly.entity_id
_entity_poly.type
_entity_poly.pdbx_seq_one_letter_code
_entity_poly.pdbx_strand_id
1 'polypeptide(L)'
;VTGTTCLDPTAALNTHSTNVAILSICGGIAGTIEFCGGNPTSTTGQSGTSLFTLNPTTAGATINISKGRWERCIKAAQLTCPTGTFKSTCIGGATVGDVAFSLT
;
A
#
# COMPACT_ATOMS: atom_id res chain seq x y z
N VAL A 1 7.11 -0.90 8.90
CA VAL A 1 5.76 -0.31 9.05
C VAL A 1 5.53 0.04 10.51
N THR A 2 4.55 0.89 10.80
CA THR A 2 4.07 1.20 12.16
C THR A 2 2.54 1.25 12.18
N GLY A 3 1.94 1.06 13.37
CA GLY A 3 0.50 1.23 13.57
C GLY A 3 -0.39 0.23 12.84
N THR A 4 0.12 -0.97 12.49
CA THR A 4 -0.68 -1.98 11.79
C THR A 4 -1.88 -2.41 12.64
N THR A 5 -3.08 -2.26 12.09
CA THR A 5 -4.35 -2.63 12.72
C THR A 5 -5.14 -3.51 11.76
N CYS A 6 -5.51 -4.71 12.19
CA CYS A 6 -6.41 -5.58 11.43
C CYS A 6 -7.84 -5.04 11.56
N LEU A 7 -8.55 -4.89 10.46
CA LEU A 7 -9.89 -4.28 10.42
C LEU A 7 -10.96 -5.36 10.39
N ASP A 8 -10.87 -6.28 9.43
CA ASP A 8 -11.72 -7.46 9.33
C ASP A 8 -10.85 -8.69 9.01
N PRO A 9 -10.45 -9.48 10.02
CA PRO A 9 -9.65 -10.70 9.82
C PRO A 9 -10.36 -11.80 9.05
N THR A 10 -11.70 -11.72 8.93
CA THR A 10 -12.55 -12.72 8.28
C THR A 10 -12.77 -12.46 6.80
N ALA A 11 -12.41 -11.28 6.31
CA ALA A 11 -12.51 -10.93 4.91
C ALA A 11 -11.70 -11.91 4.03
N ALA A 12 -12.38 -12.56 3.10
CA ALA A 12 -11.79 -13.52 2.19
C ALA A 12 -11.17 -12.79 0.98
N LEU A 13 -9.88 -12.46 1.08
CA LEU A 13 -9.14 -11.83 -0.01
C LEU A 13 -8.46 -12.89 -0.88
N ASN A 14 -8.66 -12.81 -2.19
CA ASN A 14 -7.97 -13.69 -3.13
C ASN A 14 -6.49 -13.28 -3.26
N THR A 15 -5.56 -14.21 -3.00
CA THR A 15 -4.11 -13.92 -3.02
C THR A 15 -3.61 -13.40 -4.36
N HIS A 16 -4.11 -13.93 -5.49
CA HIS A 16 -3.72 -13.44 -6.81
C HIS A 16 -4.21 -12.01 -7.02
N SER A 17 -5.48 -11.72 -6.71
CA SER A 17 -6.04 -10.37 -6.77
C SER A 17 -5.30 -9.40 -5.85
N THR A 18 -4.97 -9.79 -4.61
CA THR A 18 -4.17 -8.97 -3.70
C THR A 18 -2.81 -8.66 -4.30
N ASN A 19 -2.11 -9.63 -4.87
CA ASN A 19 -0.80 -9.40 -5.50
C ASN A 19 -0.90 -8.47 -6.72
N VAL A 20 -1.96 -8.57 -7.52
CA VAL A 20 -2.20 -7.63 -8.61
C VAL A 20 -2.49 -6.23 -8.06
N ALA A 21 -3.34 -6.11 -7.04
CA ALA A 21 -3.67 -4.84 -6.40
C ALA A 21 -2.43 -4.13 -5.80
N ILE A 22 -1.51 -4.89 -5.20
CA ILE A 22 -0.20 -4.40 -4.73
C ILE A 22 0.56 -3.72 -5.86
N LEU A 23 0.54 -4.30 -7.06
CA LEU A 23 1.29 -3.84 -8.22
C LEU A 23 0.55 -2.77 -9.04
N SER A 24 -0.75 -2.60 -8.85
CA SER A 24 -1.59 -1.67 -9.63
C SER A 24 -1.56 -0.23 -9.11
N ILE A 25 -0.92 0.06 -7.97
CA ILE A 25 -0.80 1.42 -7.48
C ILE A 25 -0.07 2.31 -8.50
N CYS A 26 -0.47 3.58 -8.57
CA CYS A 26 0.17 4.62 -9.39
C CYS A 26 0.10 4.32 -10.89
N GLY A 27 -1.00 3.70 -11.31
CA GLY A 27 -1.20 3.25 -12.70
C GLY A 27 -0.45 1.97 -13.05
N GLY A 28 0.24 1.35 -12.10
CA GLY A 28 1.09 0.18 -12.31
C GLY A 28 2.53 0.45 -11.89
N ILE A 29 2.89 0.08 -10.65
CA ILE A 29 4.27 0.08 -10.14
C ILE A 29 5.03 -1.21 -10.52
N ALA A 30 4.41 -2.07 -11.33
CA ALA A 30 5.07 -3.17 -12.02
C ALA A 30 5.52 -2.73 -13.42
N GLY A 31 6.68 -3.20 -13.88
CA GLY A 31 7.18 -2.91 -15.23
C GLY A 31 8.22 -1.78 -15.23
N THR A 32 8.15 -0.87 -16.20
CA THR A 32 9.12 0.24 -16.37
C THR A 32 9.09 1.27 -15.23
N ILE A 33 7.98 1.31 -14.48
CA ILE A 33 7.79 2.17 -13.33
C ILE A 33 8.13 1.35 -12.08
N GLU A 34 9.37 1.42 -11.62
CA GLU A 34 9.80 0.80 -10.36
C GLU A 34 9.56 1.71 -9.13
N PHE A 35 8.97 2.88 -9.37
CA PHE A 35 8.76 3.93 -8.39
C PHE A 35 7.41 4.59 -8.59
N CYS A 36 6.58 4.58 -7.56
CA CYS A 36 5.46 5.49 -7.49
C CYS A 36 6.00 6.88 -7.12
N GLY A 37 6.37 7.62 -8.16
CA GLY A 37 6.79 9.02 -8.12
C GLY A 37 5.90 9.87 -9.03
N GLY A 38 6.20 11.17 -9.15
CA GLY A 38 5.38 12.12 -9.92
C GLY A 38 4.42 12.94 -9.06
N ASN A 39 4.65 12.99 -7.74
CA ASN A 39 3.90 13.80 -6.79
C ASN A 39 2.39 13.49 -6.62
N PRO A 40 1.89 12.25 -6.75
CA PRO A 40 0.49 11.99 -6.41
C PRO A 40 0.29 12.15 -4.90
N THR A 41 -0.76 12.87 -4.49
CA THR A 41 -1.18 13.00 -3.09
C THR A 41 -2.02 11.82 -2.61
N SER A 42 -2.44 10.96 -3.54
CA SER A 42 -3.15 9.72 -3.26
C SER A 42 -2.97 8.76 -4.43
N THR A 43 -3.06 7.47 -4.16
CA THR A 43 -3.05 6.45 -5.19
C THR A 43 -3.77 5.20 -4.73
N THR A 44 -4.34 4.48 -5.68
CA THR A 44 -5.07 3.25 -5.43
C THR A 44 -4.58 2.15 -6.34
N GLY A 45 -4.59 0.91 -5.86
CA GLY A 45 -4.38 -0.29 -6.64
C GLY A 45 -5.49 -1.26 -6.34
N GLN A 46 -6.25 -1.69 -7.35
CA GLN A 46 -7.43 -2.52 -7.16
C GLN A 46 -7.38 -3.72 -8.09
N SER A 47 -7.73 -4.89 -7.55
CA SER A 47 -8.03 -6.09 -8.33
C SER A 47 -8.93 -7.01 -7.54
N GLY A 48 -9.97 -7.55 -8.19
CA GLY A 48 -10.98 -8.37 -7.52
C GLY A 48 -11.56 -7.66 -6.28
N THR A 49 -11.50 -8.34 -5.14
CA THR A 49 -11.96 -7.84 -3.84
C THR A 49 -10.90 -7.09 -3.04
N SER A 50 -9.70 -6.89 -3.60
CA SER A 50 -8.57 -6.28 -2.88
C SER A 50 -8.36 -4.86 -3.39
N LEU A 51 -8.52 -3.88 -2.49
CA LEU A 51 -8.25 -2.47 -2.76
C LEU A 51 -7.15 -1.96 -1.82
N PHE A 52 -6.02 -1.54 -2.41
CA PHE A 52 -5.03 -0.72 -1.72
C PHE A 52 -5.30 0.75 -1.94
N THR A 53 -5.27 1.52 -0.86
CA THR A 53 -5.30 2.99 -0.90
C THR A 53 -4.11 3.52 -0.12
N LEU A 54 -3.38 4.48 -0.69
CA LEU A 54 -2.18 5.07 -0.09
C LEU A 54 -2.31 6.60 -0.06
N ASN A 55 -1.91 7.22 1.05
CA ASN A 55 -1.87 8.68 1.21
C ASN A 55 -0.66 9.10 2.04
N PRO A 56 0.04 10.21 1.71
CA PRO A 56 1.02 10.81 2.58
C PRO A 56 0.41 11.19 3.93
N THR A 57 1.15 10.96 4.99
CA THR A 57 0.75 11.33 6.37
C THR A 57 0.97 12.81 6.67
N THR A 58 1.89 13.45 5.94
CA THR A 58 2.25 14.87 6.13
C THR A 58 1.50 15.72 5.12
N ALA A 59 0.85 16.78 5.60
CA ALA A 59 0.14 17.73 4.73
C ALA A 59 1.11 18.40 3.75
N GLY A 60 0.72 18.48 2.47
CA GLY A 60 1.57 19.02 1.40
C GLY A 60 2.66 18.07 0.90
N ALA A 61 2.87 16.91 1.55
CA ALA A 61 3.74 15.87 1.01
C ALA A 61 3.02 15.07 -0.09
N THR A 62 3.83 14.34 -0.84
CA THR A 62 3.41 13.53 -1.99
C THR A 62 4.05 12.15 -1.90
N ILE A 63 3.46 11.17 -2.58
CA ILE A 63 3.97 9.80 -2.56
C ILE A 63 5.25 9.72 -3.40
N ASN A 64 6.26 9.09 -2.81
CA ASN A 64 7.58 8.84 -3.38
C ASN A 64 8.10 7.49 -2.84
N ILE A 65 7.51 6.39 -3.32
CA ILE A 65 7.80 5.04 -2.82
C ILE A 65 8.25 4.10 -3.96
N SER A 66 9.34 3.36 -3.73
CA SER A 66 9.78 2.30 -4.65
C SER A 66 8.96 1.04 -4.51
N LYS A 67 8.88 0.24 -5.58
CA LYS A 67 8.26 -1.10 -5.56
C LYS A 67 8.78 -1.96 -4.42
N GLY A 68 10.11 -2.09 -4.31
CA GLY A 68 10.72 -2.93 -3.28
C GLY A 68 10.53 -2.41 -1.84
N ARG A 69 10.29 -1.10 -1.64
CA ARG A 69 9.88 -0.58 -0.32
C ARG A 69 8.42 -0.92 -0.05
N TRP A 70 7.55 -0.70 -1.02
CA TRP A 70 6.13 -0.95 -0.93
C TRP A 70 5.81 -2.42 -0.60
N GLU A 71 6.37 -3.36 -1.36
CA GLU A 71 6.18 -4.81 -1.12
C GLU A 71 6.66 -5.23 0.28
N ARG A 72 7.79 -4.68 0.76
CA ARG A 72 8.27 -4.93 2.12
C ARG A 72 7.34 -4.35 3.19
N CYS A 73 6.74 -3.19 2.96
CA CYS A 73 5.76 -2.61 3.87
C CYS A 73 4.50 -3.48 3.97
N ILE A 74 3.97 -3.95 2.84
CA ILE A 74 2.82 -4.86 2.82
C ILE A 74 3.14 -6.17 3.54
N LYS A 75 4.28 -6.80 3.20
CA LYS A 75 4.69 -8.05 3.86
C LYS A 75 4.81 -7.88 5.37
N ALA A 76 5.39 -6.76 5.82
CA ALA A 76 5.49 -6.48 7.25
C ALA A 76 4.12 -6.24 7.92
N ALA A 77 3.15 -5.62 7.23
CA ALA A 77 1.78 -5.50 7.74
C ALA A 77 1.08 -6.87 7.80
N GLN A 78 1.27 -7.72 6.79
CA GLN A 78 0.71 -9.08 6.74
C GLN A 78 1.31 -10.02 7.80
N LEU A 79 2.53 -9.79 8.27
CA LEU A 79 3.05 -10.51 9.45
C LEU A 79 2.23 -10.23 10.72
N THR A 80 1.60 -9.06 10.82
CA THR A 80 0.70 -8.71 11.93
C THR A 80 -0.74 -9.12 11.65
N CYS A 81 -1.21 -8.93 10.41
CA CYS A 81 -2.55 -9.28 9.94
C CYS A 81 -2.45 -10.28 8.78
N PRO A 82 -2.28 -11.59 9.07
CA PRO A 82 -2.01 -12.60 8.04
C PRO A 82 -3.19 -12.85 7.10
N THR A 83 -4.41 -12.52 7.54
CA THR A 83 -5.64 -12.62 6.76
C THR A 83 -6.45 -11.35 6.88
N GLY A 84 -7.36 -11.15 5.93
CA GLY A 84 -8.33 -10.08 5.99
C GLY A 84 -7.80 -8.69 5.62
N THR A 85 -8.57 -7.68 6.02
CA THR A 85 -8.30 -6.27 5.73
C THR A 85 -7.50 -5.64 6.86
N PHE A 86 -6.73 -4.60 6.54
CA PHE A 86 -5.91 -3.91 7.53
C PHE A 86 -5.60 -2.48 7.12
N LYS A 87 -5.16 -1.67 8.09
CA LYS A 87 -4.49 -0.39 7.84
C LYS A 87 -3.12 -0.38 8.49
N SER A 88 -2.17 0.33 7.92
CA SER A 88 -0.82 0.46 8.44
C SER A 88 -0.15 1.72 7.88
N THR A 89 1.02 2.06 8.41
CA THR A 89 1.84 3.16 7.92
C THR A 89 3.20 2.63 7.47
N CYS A 90 3.53 2.86 6.20
CA CYS A 90 4.83 2.58 5.63
C CYS A 90 5.77 3.73 5.99
N ILE A 91 6.86 3.40 6.69
CA ILE A 91 7.83 4.41 7.14
C ILE A 91 8.64 4.88 5.93
N GLY A 92 8.68 6.20 5.73
CA GLY A 92 9.11 6.84 4.50
C GLY A 92 8.14 6.60 3.34
N GLY A 93 8.61 6.81 2.12
CA GLY A 93 7.79 6.60 0.93
C GLY A 93 6.91 7.80 0.55
N ALA A 94 7.01 8.91 1.29
CA ALA A 94 6.55 10.22 0.87
C ALA A 94 7.76 11.15 0.62
N THR A 95 7.55 12.28 -0.04
CA THR A 95 8.57 13.34 -0.18
C THR A 95 8.97 13.91 1.18
N VAL A 96 8.03 14.00 2.11
CA VAL A 96 8.27 14.29 3.53
C VAL A 96 7.40 13.35 4.37
N GLY A 97 8.02 12.66 5.33
CA GLY A 97 7.33 11.74 6.24
C GLY A 97 6.97 10.39 5.62
N ASP A 98 5.84 9.85 6.07
CA ASP A 98 5.42 8.46 5.83
C ASP A 98 4.20 8.36 4.91
N VAL A 99 3.89 7.15 4.46
CA VAL A 99 2.67 6.84 3.69
C VAL A 99 1.75 5.95 4.51
N ALA A 100 0.54 6.45 4.81
CA ALA A 100 -0.54 5.63 5.34
C ALA A 100 -1.14 4.78 4.22
N PHE A 101 -1.46 3.53 4.51
CA PHE A 101 -2.09 2.64 3.56
C PHE A 101 -3.11 1.70 4.20
N SER A 102 -4.09 1.28 3.41
CA SER A 102 -5.08 0.28 3.80
C SER A 102 -5.28 -0.76 2.71
N LEU A 103 -5.61 -1.97 3.13
CA LEU A 103 -6.17 -3.04 2.32
C LEU A 103 -7.62 -3.24 2.78
N THR A 104 -8.58 -3.03 1.90
CA THR A 104 -10.02 -3.24 2.13
C THR A 104 -10.60 -4.19 1.11
#